data_AF-A0A1M3Q7Z3-F1
#
_entry.id   AF-A0A1M3Q7Z3-F1
#
_cell.length_a   1.000
_cell.length_b   1.000
_cell.length_c   1.000
_cell.angle_alpha   90.00
_cell.angle_beta   90.00
_cell.angle_gamma   90.00
#
_symmetry.space_group_name_H-M   'P 1'
#
loop_
_entity.id
_entity.type
_entity.pdbx_description
1 polymer ?
#
loop_
_entity_poly.entity_id
_entity_poly.type
_entity_poly.pdbx_seq_one_letter_code
_entity_poly.pdbx_strand_id
1 'polypeptide(L)'
;MARRKRRSRRGGSAGLIIATVCLAVLSLGIVGAYGWLRYKAASNVAVDQASLCPVDGQKAETAILLDVTDPIADSTALDLRNQFQKIVADVPVGGAIDIYALTEKEGELIQTFHGCNPGSGANVDEWTSNPRLAQARWEKGFQKPLTEIAGKLTAGESGRLSPIMAAIQKINLEVFANAPAGIPKRLYIASDMLEHTPAFSNYRDGASYQKYQHSPANDRFRTSLDGVTVKILAFQRPNIKFTMEDLANFWAQWIKGNNGYFDGFVRLEGIR
;
A
#
# COMPACT_ATOMS: atom_id res chain seq x y z
N MET A 1 61.87 -68.78 38.50
CA MET A 1 60.79 -67.93 39.03
C MET A 1 60.79 -66.60 38.27
N ALA A 2 59.80 -66.34 37.40
CA ALA A 2 59.72 -65.08 36.65
C ALA A 2 58.37 -64.40 36.96
N ARG A 3 58.42 -63.30 37.71
CA ARG A 3 57.25 -62.54 38.16
C ARG A 3 56.77 -61.63 37.02
N ARG A 4 55.74 -62.06 36.28
CA ARG A 4 55.10 -61.27 35.21
C ARG A 4 54.26 -60.16 35.83
N LYS A 5 54.75 -58.91 35.81
CA LYS A 5 53.98 -57.71 36.21
C LYS A 5 52.84 -57.48 35.22
N ARG A 6 51.60 -57.72 35.66
CA ARG A 6 50.37 -57.40 34.91
C ARG A 6 50.09 -55.90 35.07
N ARG A 7 50.37 -55.11 34.03
CA ARG A 7 50.02 -53.68 33.97
C ARG A 7 48.51 -53.57 33.70
N SER A 8 47.71 -53.12 34.68
CA SER A 8 46.29 -52.85 34.48
C SER A 8 46.12 -51.55 33.69
N ARG A 9 45.71 -51.65 32.43
CA ARG A 9 45.12 -50.53 31.69
C ARG A 9 43.73 -50.27 32.27
N ARG A 10 43.63 -49.32 33.19
CA ARG A 10 42.36 -48.80 33.70
C ARG A 10 42.32 -47.31 33.36
N GLY A 11 41.47 -46.95 32.41
CA GLY A 11 41.30 -45.56 31.96
C GLY A 11 40.95 -45.52 30.48
N GLY A 12 39.66 -45.47 30.16
CA GLY A 12 39.23 -45.35 28.77
C GLY A 12 37.74 -45.06 28.55
N SER A 13 36.86 -45.36 29.52
CA SER A 13 35.41 -45.17 29.33
C SER A 13 34.93 -43.75 29.61
N ALA A 14 35.44 -43.09 30.65
CA ALA A 14 35.01 -41.72 31.01
C ALA A 14 35.39 -40.70 29.92
N GLY A 15 36.58 -40.80 29.34
CA GLY A 15 37.01 -39.96 28.23
C GLY A 15 36.19 -40.18 26.96
N LEU A 16 35.78 -41.43 26.68
CA LEU A 16 34.90 -41.76 25.57
C LEU A 16 33.47 -41.21 25.76
N ILE A 17 32.92 -41.28 26.97
CA ILE A 17 31.59 -40.73 27.30
C ILE A 17 31.59 -39.21 27.21
N ILE A 18 32.64 -38.55 27.72
CA ILE A 18 32.78 -37.10 27.61
C ILE A 18 32.91 -36.70 26.14
N ALA A 19 33.70 -37.44 25.35
CA ALA A 19 33.86 -37.17 23.92
C ALA A 19 32.55 -37.32 23.14
N THR A 20 31.75 -38.37 23.41
CA THR A 20 30.45 -38.56 22.74
C THR A 20 29.43 -37.50 23.13
N VAL A 21 29.38 -37.09 24.40
CA VAL A 21 28.49 -36.02 24.85
C VAL A 21 28.88 -34.68 24.21
N CYS A 22 30.18 -34.34 24.18
CA CYS A 22 30.64 -33.13 23.51
C CYS A 22 30.31 -33.12 22.02
N LEU A 23 30.46 -34.26 21.34
CA LEU A 23 30.17 -34.40 19.92
C LEU A 23 28.66 -34.31 19.63
N ALA A 24 27.81 -34.84 20.51
CA ALA A 24 26.36 -34.70 20.44
C ALA A 24 25.90 -33.24 20.64
N VAL A 25 26.50 -32.51 21.58
CA VAL A 25 26.19 -31.09 21.80
C VAL A 25 26.64 -30.23 20.61
N LEU A 26 27.83 -30.49 20.06
CA LEU A 26 28.32 -29.80 18.86
C LEU A 26 27.41 -30.04 17.65
N SER A 27 26.99 -31.28 17.43
CA SER A 27 26.11 -31.62 16.31
C SER A 27 24.71 -31.00 16.47
N LEU A 28 24.14 -30.98 17.67
CA LEU A 28 22.90 -30.23 17.96
C LEU A 28 23.07 -28.72 17.72
N GLY A 29 24.22 -28.15 18.10
CA GLY A 29 24.55 -26.76 17.83
C GLY A 29 24.61 -26.44 16.33
N ILE A 30 25.22 -27.31 15.53
CA ILE A 30 25.29 -27.17 14.07
C ILE A 30 23.91 -27.29 13.43
N VAL A 31 23.09 -28.25 13.86
CA VAL A 31 21.71 -28.41 13.36
C VAL A 31 20.85 -27.20 13.72
N GLY A 32 20.97 -26.69 14.96
CA GLY A 32 20.30 -25.47 15.39
C GLY A 32 20.75 -24.23 14.61
N ALA A 33 22.06 -24.07 14.39
CA ALA A 33 22.63 -22.99 13.58
C ALA A 33 22.19 -23.09 12.12
N TYR A 34 22.17 -24.30 11.54
CA TYR A 34 21.68 -24.53 10.18
C TYR A 34 20.19 -24.23 10.05
N GLY A 35 19.37 -24.65 11.01
CA GLY A 35 17.94 -24.34 11.06
C GLY A 35 17.68 -22.83 11.18
N TRP A 36 18.45 -22.13 12.02
CA TRP A 36 18.39 -20.68 12.16
C TRP A 36 18.85 -19.94 10.90
N LEU A 37 19.93 -20.39 10.26
CA LEU A 37 20.41 -19.85 8.98
C LEU A 37 19.41 -20.10 7.85
N ARG A 38 18.79 -21.28 7.79
CA ARG A 38 17.71 -21.60 6.84
C ARG A 38 16.48 -20.73 7.07
N TYR A 39 16.10 -20.50 8.31
CA TYR A 39 15.00 -19.60 8.66
C TYR A 39 15.29 -18.16 8.21
N LYS A 40 16.51 -17.65 8.46
CA LYS A 40 16.96 -16.35 7.95
C LYS A 40 17.09 -16.29 6.41
N ALA A 41 17.50 -17.38 5.77
CA ALA A 41 17.61 -17.44 4.32
C ALA A 41 16.24 -17.52 3.64
N ALA A 42 15.25 -18.19 4.25
CA ALA A 42 13.88 -18.22 3.76
C ALA A 42 13.19 -16.85 3.87
N SER A 43 13.66 -15.96 4.75
CA SER A 43 13.24 -14.55 4.78
C SER A 43 13.92 -13.66 3.72
N ASN A 44 14.89 -14.18 2.96
CA ASN A 44 15.49 -13.44 1.83
C ASN A 44 14.68 -13.70 0.56
N VAL A 45 13.66 -12.89 0.34
CA VAL A 45 12.89 -12.92 -0.89
C VAL A 45 13.69 -12.21 -1.99
N ALA A 46 13.90 -12.87 -3.13
CA ALA A 46 14.51 -12.21 -4.27
C ALA A 46 13.60 -11.07 -4.74
N VAL A 47 14.18 -9.89 -4.94
CA VAL A 47 13.45 -8.68 -5.35
C VAL A 47 13.95 -8.18 -6.69
N ASP A 48 13.05 -7.61 -7.49
CA ASP A 48 13.41 -6.82 -8.65
C ASP A 48 14.13 -5.53 -8.20
N GLN A 49 15.26 -5.20 -8.82
CA GLN A 49 16.11 -4.09 -8.36
C GLN A 49 15.51 -2.70 -8.62
N ALA A 50 14.60 -2.58 -9.60
CA ALA A 50 13.98 -1.31 -9.96
C ALA A 50 12.78 -0.98 -9.06
N SER A 51 11.86 -1.94 -8.91
CA SER A 51 10.60 -1.82 -8.17
C SER A 51 10.73 -2.22 -6.69
N LEU A 52 11.79 -2.95 -6.34
CA LEU A 52 11.97 -3.62 -5.04
C LEU A 52 10.86 -4.65 -4.73
N CYS A 53 10.10 -5.06 -5.75
CA CYS A 53 9.02 -6.01 -5.59
C CYS A 53 9.51 -7.46 -5.57
N PRO A 54 8.93 -8.31 -4.70
CA PRO A 54 9.22 -9.74 -4.67
C PRO A 54 8.98 -10.41 -6.03
N VAL A 55 9.93 -11.22 -6.49
CA VAL A 55 9.79 -11.97 -7.76
C VAL A 55 8.72 -13.07 -7.68
N ASP A 56 8.39 -13.53 -6.47
CA ASP A 56 7.33 -14.50 -6.20
C ASP A 56 5.92 -13.85 -6.05
N GLY A 57 5.84 -12.54 -6.28
CA GLY A 57 4.61 -11.76 -6.21
C GLY A 57 4.42 -11.02 -4.88
N GLN A 58 3.82 -9.83 -4.99
CA GLN A 58 3.54 -8.96 -3.85
C GLN A 58 2.60 -9.58 -2.82
N LYS A 59 2.83 -9.25 -1.55
CA LYS A 59 2.11 -9.81 -0.39
C LYS A 59 0.88 -9.00 0.02
N ALA A 60 0.76 -7.78 -0.49
CA ALA A 60 -0.39 -6.89 -0.34
C ALA A 60 -0.39 -5.86 -1.47
N GLU A 61 -1.56 -5.34 -1.81
CA GLU A 61 -1.75 -4.32 -2.84
C GLU A 61 -2.29 -3.03 -2.22
N THR A 62 -1.58 -1.92 -2.38
CA THR A 62 -2.05 -0.61 -1.93
C THR A 62 -1.99 0.40 -3.06
N ALA A 63 -3.16 0.82 -3.56
CA ALA A 63 -3.25 1.92 -4.51
C ALA A 63 -3.73 3.19 -3.81
N ILE A 64 -3.18 4.33 -4.22
CA ILE A 64 -3.51 5.66 -3.71
C ILE A 64 -3.90 6.52 -4.90
N LEU A 65 -5.14 6.99 -4.93
CA LEU A 65 -5.64 7.94 -5.92
C LEU A 65 -5.61 9.35 -5.33
N LEU A 66 -4.85 10.23 -5.97
CA LEU A 66 -4.78 11.65 -5.64
C LEU A 66 -5.57 12.45 -6.67
N ASP A 67 -6.63 13.08 -6.22
CA ASP A 67 -7.35 14.03 -7.04
C ASP A 67 -6.58 15.35 -7.09
N VAL A 68 -5.98 15.60 -8.26
CA VAL A 68 -5.19 16.80 -8.54
C VAL A 68 -5.92 17.78 -9.45
N THR A 69 -7.23 17.60 -9.64
CA THR A 69 -8.03 18.43 -10.54
C THR A 69 -8.19 19.84 -9.99
N ASP A 70 -8.27 19.97 -8.67
CA ASP A 70 -8.47 21.24 -7.99
C ASP A 70 -7.44 21.51 -6.90
N PRO A 71 -7.10 22.79 -6.68
CA PRO A 71 -6.12 23.11 -5.67
C PRO A 71 -6.65 22.98 -4.24
N ILE A 72 -5.73 22.67 -3.31
CA ILE A 72 -5.98 22.46 -1.88
C ILE A 72 -5.20 23.46 -1.03
N ALA A 73 -5.67 23.75 0.18
CA ALA A 73 -4.95 24.60 1.13
C ALA A 73 -3.67 23.94 1.64
N ASP A 74 -2.68 24.74 2.04
CA ASP A 74 -1.40 24.24 2.57
C ASP A 74 -1.57 23.35 3.81
N SER A 75 -2.53 23.67 4.68
CA SER A 75 -2.87 22.84 5.85
C SER A 75 -3.42 21.47 5.44
N THR A 76 -4.27 21.42 4.42
CA THR A 76 -4.79 20.17 3.85
C THR A 76 -3.68 19.36 3.18
N ALA A 77 -2.76 20.01 2.47
CA ALA A 77 -1.59 19.34 1.90
C ALA A 77 -0.69 18.75 3.00
N LEU A 78 -0.51 19.46 4.13
CA LEU A 78 0.26 18.99 5.26
C LEU A 78 -0.39 17.78 5.95
N ASP A 79 -1.71 17.83 6.24
CA ASP A 79 -2.41 16.69 6.84
C ASP A 79 -2.41 15.48 5.88
N LEU A 80 -2.65 15.71 4.58
CA LEU A 80 -2.55 14.66 3.57
C LEU A 80 -1.17 13.99 3.53
N ARG A 81 -0.07 14.75 3.70
CA ARG A 81 1.28 14.19 3.87
C ARG A 81 1.40 13.34 5.13
N ASN A 82 0.84 13.78 6.25
CA ASN A 82 0.87 13.02 7.51
C ASN A 82 0.06 11.72 7.39
N GLN A 83 -1.10 11.74 6.72
CA GLN A 83 -1.88 10.53 6.44
C GLN A 83 -1.11 9.57 5.54
N PHE A 84 -0.47 10.09 4.49
CA PHE A 84 0.35 9.27 3.59
C PHE A 84 1.49 8.57 4.32
N GLN A 85 2.20 9.25 5.22
CA GLN A 85 3.25 8.64 6.03
C GLN A 85 2.74 7.48 6.90
N LYS A 86 1.52 7.58 7.45
CA LYS A 86 0.88 6.49 8.19
C LYS A 86 0.54 5.31 7.28
N ILE A 87 -0.07 5.58 6.11
CA ILE A 87 -0.41 4.55 5.13
C ILE A 87 0.83 3.75 4.74
N VAL A 88 1.89 4.47 4.37
CA VAL A 88 3.19 3.93 3.99
C VAL A 88 3.80 3.05 5.10
N ALA A 89 3.76 3.52 6.35
CA ALA A 89 4.30 2.77 7.49
C ALA A 89 3.53 1.47 7.77
N ASP A 90 2.24 1.44 7.43
CA ASP A 90 1.37 0.27 7.60
C ASP A 90 1.49 -0.77 6.47
N VAL A 91 2.20 -0.47 5.37
CA VAL A 91 2.39 -1.41 4.27
C VAL A 91 3.31 -2.55 4.71
N PRO A 92 2.88 -3.82 4.65
CA PRO A 92 3.70 -4.94 5.08
C PRO A 92 4.91 -5.13 4.17
N VAL A 93 5.94 -5.82 4.68
CA VAL A 93 7.10 -6.22 3.88
C VAL A 93 6.64 -7.05 2.67
N GLY A 94 7.13 -6.68 1.48
CA GLY A 94 6.73 -7.25 0.20
C GLY A 94 5.38 -6.74 -0.33
N GLY A 95 4.73 -5.78 0.33
CA GLY A 95 3.52 -5.12 -0.17
C GLY A 95 3.85 -4.04 -1.20
N ALA A 96 3.02 -3.91 -2.23
CA ALA A 96 3.14 -2.92 -3.30
C ALA A 96 2.39 -1.62 -2.96
N ILE A 97 2.97 -0.50 -3.40
CA ILE A 97 2.38 0.84 -3.33
C ILE A 97 2.38 1.45 -4.72
N ASP A 98 1.18 1.82 -5.17
CA ASP A 98 0.94 2.53 -6.42
C ASP A 98 0.29 3.88 -6.15
N ILE A 99 0.84 4.94 -6.71
CA ILE A 99 0.30 6.29 -6.53
C ILE A 99 -0.13 6.84 -7.89
N TYR A 100 -1.40 7.14 -8.02
CA TYR A 100 -2.04 7.69 -9.21
C TYR A 100 -2.48 9.12 -8.97
N ALA A 101 -2.27 9.98 -9.96
CA ALA A 101 -2.88 11.30 -10.02
C ALA A 101 -4.06 11.28 -11.00
N LEU A 102 -5.20 11.82 -10.58
CA LEU A 102 -6.41 11.97 -11.38
C LEU A 102 -6.19 12.99 -12.50
N THR A 103 -6.78 12.75 -13.66
CA THR A 103 -6.82 13.73 -14.74
C THR A 103 -8.25 14.13 -15.04
N GLU A 104 -8.43 15.24 -15.77
CA GLU A 104 -9.75 15.66 -16.24
C GLU A 104 -10.32 14.73 -17.32
N LYS A 105 -9.49 13.86 -17.89
CA LYS A 105 -9.89 12.96 -18.97
C LYS A 105 -10.30 11.60 -18.40
N GLU A 106 -11.54 11.22 -18.68
CA GLU A 106 -12.09 9.94 -18.24
C GLU A 106 -11.23 8.76 -18.74
N GLY A 107 -10.90 7.84 -17.83
CA GLY A 107 -10.06 6.67 -18.12
C GLY A 107 -8.57 6.99 -18.25
N GLU A 108 -8.14 8.22 -17.99
CA GLU A 108 -6.72 8.61 -17.97
C GLU A 108 -6.25 8.88 -16.54
N LEU A 109 -5.13 8.24 -16.18
CA LEU A 109 -4.48 8.33 -14.88
C LEU A 109 -2.98 8.43 -15.10
N ILE A 110 -2.32 9.22 -14.27
CA ILE A 110 -0.86 9.34 -14.27
C ILE A 110 -0.33 8.55 -13.08
N GLN A 111 0.36 7.44 -13.33
CA GLN A 111 1.10 6.73 -12.28
C GLN A 111 2.35 7.53 -11.94
N THR A 112 2.38 8.10 -10.74
CA THR A 112 3.49 8.93 -10.25
C THR A 112 4.55 8.11 -9.51
N PHE A 113 4.16 6.95 -8.99
CA PHE A 113 5.04 6.05 -8.28
C PHE A 113 4.51 4.61 -8.34
N HIS A 114 5.45 3.66 -8.43
CA HIS A 114 5.24 2.24 -8.19
C HIS A 114 6.44 1.67 -7.45
N GLY A 115 6.21 0.83 -6.44
CA GLY A 115 7.25 0.05 -5.81
C GLY A 115 6.77 -0.67 -4.56
N CYS A 116 7.56 -1.64 -4.11
CA CYS A 116 7.21 -2.45 -2.94
C CYS A 116 8.03 -2.09 -1.71
N ASN A 117 7.52 -2.47 -0.54
CA ASN A 117 8.24 -2.40 0.72
C ASN A 117 9.32 -3.51 0.76
N PRO A 118 10.62 -3.18 0.65
CA PRO A 118 11.69 -4.20 0.67
C PRO A 118 11.91 -4.83 2.05
N GLY A 119 11.31 -4.28 3.11
CA GLY A 119 11.63 -4.63 4.49
C GLY A 119 13.03 -4.20 4.90
N SER A 120 13.54 -4.76 6.00
CA SER A 120 14.86 -4.47 6.56
C SER A 120 15.94 -5.51 6.17
N GLY A 121 15.73 -6.25 5.08
CA GLY A 121 16.55 -7.41 4.71
C GLY A 121 17.96 -7.07 4.28
N ALA A 122 18.96 -7.77 4.81
CA ALA A 122 20.39 -7.52 4.66
C ALA A 122 21.01 -7.92 3.29
N ASN A 123 20.20 -8.18 2.25
CA ASN A 123 20.66 -8.76 0.97
C ASN A 123 20.21 -7.99 -0.29
N VAL A 124 19.58 -6.83 -0.14
CA VAL A 124 19.59 -5.82 -1.21
C VAL A 124 20.84 -4.97 -0.95
N ASP A 125 21.56 -4.48 -1.97
CA ASP A 125 22.75 -3.63 -1.78
C ASP A 125 22.55 -2.62 -0.63
N GLU A 126 23.62 -2.21 0.07
CA GLU A 126 23.56 -1.17 1.12
C GLU A 126 22.85 0.12 0.63
N TRP A 127 22.72 0.28 -0.68
CA TRP A 127 22.02 1.36 -1.36
C TRP A 127 20.50 1.16 -1.58
N THR A 128 19.93 -0.01 -1.29
CA THR A 128 18.50 -0.35 -1.52
C THR A 128 17.81 -0.98 -0.32
N SER A 129 18.55 -1.55 0.63
CA SER A 129 18.02 -2.15 1.87
C SER A 129 17.70 -1.16 2.99
N ASN A 130 17.90 0.14 2.78
CA ASN A 130 17.62 1.13 3.81
C ASN A 130 16.12 1.50 3.76
N PRO A 131 15.31 1.13 4.78
CA PRO A 131 13.89 1.47 4.81
C PRO A 131 13.66 2.99 4.71
N ARG A 132 14.60 3.81 5.20
CA ARG A 132 14.54 5.27 5.06
C ARG A 132 14.68 5.73 3.62
N LEU A 133 15.45 5.02 2.79
CA LEU A 133 15.60 5.37 1.38
C LEU A 133 14.37 4.96 0.57
N ALA A 134 13.79 3.79 0.84
CA ALA A 134 12.50 3.40 0.25
C ALA A 134 11.42 4.41 0.61
N GLN A 135 11.34 4.80 1.90
CA GLN A 135 10.46 5.86 2.36
C GLN A 135 10.72 7.20 1.66
N ALA A 136 11.98 7.61 1.50
CA ALA A 136 12.32 8.85 0.79
C ALA A 136 11.91 8.81 -0.70
N ARG A 137 12.01 7.63 -1.36
CA ARG A 137 11.53 7.46 -2.75
C ARG A 137 10.02 7.61 -2.83
N TRP A 138 9.28 7.02 -1.91
CA TRP A 138 7.83 7.14 -1.79
C TRP A 138 7.41 8.58 -1.56
N GLU A 139 8.05 9.24 -0.59
CA GLU A 139 7.81 10.65 -0.30
C GLU A 139 8.10 11.52 -1.52
N LYS A 140 9.15 11.25 -2.30
CA LYS A 140 9.45 11.99 -3.52
C LYS A 140 8.40 11.77 -4.61
N GLY A 141 7.96 10.52 -4.82
CA GLY A 141 6.91 10.17 -5.77
C GLY A 141 5.59 10.84 -5.46
N PHE A 142 5.27 10.99 -4.17
CA PHE A 142 4.08 11.67 -3.66
C PHE A 142 4.21 13.21 -3.60
N GLN A 143 5.39 13.74 -3.29
CA GLN A 143 5.63 15.18 -3.22
C GLN A 143 5.45 15.86 -4.58
N LYS A 144 5.80 15.17 -5.67
CA LYS A 144 5.63 15.70 -7.03
C LYS A 144 4.17 16.09 -7.33
N PRO A 145 3.17 15.18 -7.28
CA PRO A 145 1.79 15.54 -7.54
C PRO A 145 1.26 16.57 -6.53
N LEU A 146 1.64 16.51 -5.25
CA LEU A 146 1.23 17.54 -4.28
C LEU A 146 1.75 18.94 -4.63
N THR A 147 3.01 19.03 -5.09
CA THR A 147 3.61 20.32 -5.50
C THR A 147 2.90 20.86 -6.74
N GLU A 148 2.54 19.98 -7.68
CA GLU A 148 1.75 20.34 -8.87
C GLU A 148 0.37 20.90 -8.47
N ILE A 149 -0.33 20.27 -7.52
CA ILE A 149 -1.63 20.76 -7.00
C ILE A 149 -1.48 22.13 -6.32
N ALA A 150 -0.48 22.29 -5.45
CA ALA A 150 -0.24 23.57 -4.77
C ALA A 150 0.11 24.69 -5.77
N GLY A 151 0.84 24.36 -6.84
CA GLY A 151 1.10 25.26 -7.95
C GLY A 151 -0.19 25.75 -8.62
N LYS A 152 -1.17 24.87 -8.85
CA LYS A 152 -2.48 25.23 -9.41
C LYS A 152 -3.26 26.21 -8.52
N LEU A 153 -3.08 26.16 -7.19
CA LEU A 153 -3.72 27.11 -6.26
C LEU A 153 -3.26 28.53 -6.55
N THR A 154 -1.95 28.67 -6.76
CA THR A 154 -1.33 29.96 -7.07
C THR A 154 -1.76 30.49 -8.44
N ALA A 155 -1.96 29.58 -9.40
CA ALA A 155 -2.42 29.91 -10.75
C ALA A 155 -3.95 30.15 -10.86
N GLY A 156 -4.72 29.77 -9.85
CA GLY A 156 -6.19 29.85 -9.87
C GLY A 156 -6.84 28.87 -10.85
N GLU A 157 -6.13 27.81 -11.23
CA GLU A 157 -6.61 26.82 -12.20
C GLU A 157 -7.41 25.73 -11.49
N SER A 158 -8.62 25.48 -11.98
CA SER A 158 -9.53 24.44 -11.51
C SER A 158 -9.89 23.51 -12.66
N GLY A 159 -9.93 22.21 -12.40
CA GLY A 159 -10.19 21.22 -13.43
C GLY A 159 -11.63 21.28 -13.96
N ARG A 160 -11.80 21.04 -15.26
CA ARG A 160 -13.14 21.05 -15.87
C ARG A 160 -13.97 19.82 -15.54
N LEU A 161 -13.33 18.71 -15.24
CA LEU A 161 -13.95 17.42 -14.94
C LEU A 161 -13.16 16.73 -13.82
N SER A 162 -13.87 15.94 -13.00
CA SER A 162 -13.27 15.06 -11.98
C SER A 162 -13.93 13.68 -12.09
N PRO A 163 -13.41 12.81 -13.00
CA PRO A 163 -13.96 11.48 -13.26
C PRO A 163 -13.46 10.44 -12.23
N ILE A 164 -13.80 10.63 -10.96
CA ILE A 164 -13.31 9.83 -9.83
C ILE A 164 -13.74 8.36 -9.97
N MET A 165 -14.99 8.11 -10.35
CA MET A 165 -15.49 6.73 -10.53
C MET A 165 -14.74 5.99 -11.64
N ALA A 166 -14.45 6.66 -12.76
CA ALA A 166 -13.67 6.09 -13.85
C ALA A 166 -12.22 5.79 -13.43
N ALA A 167 -11.64 6.66 -12.59
CA ALA A 167 -10.32 6.42 -12.01
C ALA A 167 -10.30 5.18 -11.10
N ILE A 168 -11.28 5.03 -10.21
CA ILE A 168 -11.41 3.84 -9.37
C ILE A 168 -11.57 2.59 -10.23
N GLN A 169 -12.41 2.64 -11.28
CA GLN A 169 -12.58 1.55 -12.22
C GLN A 169 -11.27 1.17 -12.88
N LYS A 170 -10.48 2.15 -13.35
CA LYS A 170 -9.18 1.89 -13.98
C LYS A 170 -8.18 1.26 -13.02
N ILE A 171 -8.02 1.81 -11.81
CA ILE A 171 -7.14 1.23 -10.78
C ILE A 171 -7.56 -0.20 -10.48
N ASN A 172 -8.85 -0.48 -10.37
CA ASN A 172 -9.32 -1.83 -10.13
C ASN A 172 -8.90 -2.80 -11.25
N LEU A 173 -9.03 -2.40 -12.51
CA LEU A 173 -8.68 -3.23 -13.66
C LEU A 173 -7.17 -3.40 -13.84
N GLU A 174 -6.38 -2.37 -13.58
CA GLU A 174 -4.93 -2.39 -13.81
C GLU A 174 -4.16 -2.98 -12.62
N VAL A 175 -4.63 -2.74 -11.40
CA VAL A 175 -3.91 -3.07 -10.17
C VAL A 175 -4.54 -4.27 -9.47
N PHE A 176 -5.80 -4.12 -9.03
CA PHE A 176 -6.43 -5.11 -8.15
C PHE A 176 -6.84 -6.40 -8.86
N ALA A 177 -7.24 -6.33 -10.14
CA ALA A 177 -7.60 -7.51 -10.92
C ALA A 177 -6.38 -8.38 -11.25
N ASN A 178 -5.19 -7.78 -11.35
CA ASN A 178 -3.93 -8.45 -11.65
C ASN A 178 -3.18 -8.91 -10.38
N ALA A 179 -3.58 -8.42 -9.21
CA ALA A 179 -2.99 -8.78 -7.94
C ALA A 179 -3.17 -10.29 -7.61
N PRO A 180 -2.16 -10.94 -7.01
CA PRO A 180 -2.26 -12.32 -6.56
C PRO A 180 -3.53 -12.63 -5.74
N ALA A 181 -4.06 -13.84 -5.88
CA ALA A 181 -5.24 -14.25 -5.13
C ALA A 181 -4.95 -14.32 -3.62
N GLY A 182 -5.91 -13.89 -2.80
CA GLY A 182 -5.85 -14.03 -1.34
C GLY A 182 -4.97 -13.02 -0.60
N ILE A 183 -4.40 -12.03 -1.30
CA ILE A 183 -3.67 -10.94 -0.65
C ILE A 183 -4.59 -9.78 -0.28
N PRO A 184 -4.28 -8.99 0.77
CA PRO A 184 -5.03 -7.78 1.09
C PRO A 184 -4.94 -6.75 -0.03
N LYS A 185 -6.07 -6.14 -0.42
CA LYS A 185 -6.14 -5.07 -1.41
C LYS A 185 -6.73 -3.81 -0.78
N ARG A 186 -6.02 -2.69 -0.87
CA ARG A 186 -6.41 -1.41 -0.27
C ARG A 186 -6.37 -0.29 -1.29
N LEU A 187 -7.43 0.51 -1.31
CA LEU A 187 -7.53 1.73 -2.10
C LEU A 187 -7.70 2.92 -1.15
N TYR A 188 -6.76 3.86 -1.19
CA TYR A 188 -6.91 5.16 -0.53
C TYR A 188 -7.24 6.21 -1.58
N ILE A 189 -8.23 7.06 -1.32
CA ILE A 189 -8.65 8.12 -2.24
C ILE A 189 -8.53 9.45 -1.52
N ALA A 190 -7.64 10.32 -1.99
CA ALA A 190 -7.52 11.69 -1.52
C ALA A 190 -8.19 12.62 -2.53
N SER A 191 -9.40 13.08 -2.24
CA SER A 191 -10.23 13.90 -3.14
C SER A 191 -11.25 14.70 -2.33
N ASP A 192 -11.85 15.74 -2.91
CA ASP A 192 -13.09 16.30 -2.37
C ASP A 192 -14.29 15.37 -2.58
N MET A 193 -14.09 14.30 -3.33
CA MET A 193 -15.07 13.27 -3.65
C MET A 193 -16.28 13.80 -4.43
N LEU A 194 -16.11 14.87 -5.20
CA LEU A 194 -17.14 15.43 -6.07
C LEU A 194 -16.97 14.88 -7.48
N GLU A 195 -17.73 13.84 -7.80
CA GLU A 195 -17.82 13.33 -9.15
C GLU A 195 -18.32 14.45 -10.08
N HIS A 196 -17.57 14.72 -11.13
CA HIS A 196 -17.94 15.71 -12.13
C HIS A 196 -17.65 15.20 -13.54
N THR A 197 -18.65 14.57 -14.14
CA THR A 197 -18.64 14.09 -15.52
C THR A 197 -19.93 14.46 -16.26
N PRO A 198 -19.95 14.35 -17.60
CA PRO A 198 -21.20 14.46 -18.35
C PRO A 198 -22.25 13.42 -17.91
N ALA A 199 -21.81 12.22 -17.51
CA ALA A 199 -22.69 11.11 -17.13
C ALA A 199 -23.35 11.33 -15.76
N PHE A 200 -22.61 11.85 -14.77
CA PHE A 200 -23.12 12.20 -13.45
C PHE A 200 -22.30 13.32 -12.83
N SER A 201 -22.94 14.22 -12.09
CA SER A 201 -22.27 15.34 -11.46
C SER A 201 -22.88 15.65 -10.11
N ASN A 202 -22.09 15.59 -9.04
CA ASN A 202 -22.57 15.98 -7.71
C ASN A 202 -22.97 17.45 -7.65
N TYR A 203 -22.41 18.32 -8.49
CA TYR A 203 -22.82 19.73 -8.59
C TYR A 203 -24.26 19.89 -9.10
N ARG A 204 -24.70 19.01 -10.00
CA ARG A 204 -26.04 19.04 -10.59
C ARG A 204 -27.04 18.26 -9.76
N ASP A 205 -26.66 17.05 -9.36
CA ASP A 205 -27.57 16.07 -8.81
C ASP A 205 -27.54 16.01 -7.26
N GLY A 206 -26.50 16.58 -6.64
CA GLY A 206 -26.21 16.47 -5.22
C GLY A 206 -25.54 15.15 -4.86
N ALA A 207 -25.42 14.86 -3.57
CA ALA A 207 -24.95 13.57 -3.06
C ALA A 207 -26.07 12.49 -3.02
N SER A 208 -26.93 12.45 -4.06
CA SER A 208 -28.05 11.50 -4.12
C SER A 208 -27.67 10.21 -4.84
N TYR A 209 -27.57 9.12 -4.08
CA TYR A 209 -27.25 7.80 -4.66
C TYR A 209 -28.36 7.30 -5.59
N GLN A 210 -29.63 7.55 -5.24
CA GLN A 210 -30.76 7.23 -6.11
C GLN A 210 -30.64 7.92 -7.47
N LYS A 211 -30.29 9.22 -7.51
CA LYS A 211 -30.11 9.91 -8.80
C LYS A 211 -28.93 9.35 -9.59
N TYR A 212 -27.84 8.98 -8.93
CA TYR A 212 -26.74 8.27 -9.58
C TYR A 212 -27.21 6.96 -10.23
N GLN A 213 -27.97 6.13 -9.52
CA GLN A 213 -28.46 4.85 -10.05
C GLN A 213 -29.32 5.00 -11.31
N HIS A 214 -30.04 6.11 -11.44
CA HIS A 214 -30.86 6.41 -12.63
C HIS A 214 -30.09 7.20 -13.71
N SER A 215 -28.81 7.49 -13.49
CA SER A 215 -27.96 8.19 -14.46
C SER A 215 -27.17 7.21 -15.34
N PRO A 216 -26.72 7.65 -16.53
CA PRO A 216 -25.83 6.82 -17.37
C PRO A 216 -24.53 6.38 -16.68
N ALA A 217 -24.10 7.08 -15.63
CA ALA A 217 -22.91 6.75 -14.87
C ALA A 217 -23.02 5.39 -14.17
N ASN A 218 -24.23 4.94 -13.83
CA ASN A 218 -24.44 3.67 -13.12
C ASN A 218 -23.89 2.47 -13.91
N ASP A 219 -24.18 2.42 -15.21
CA ASP A 219 -23.69 1.35 -16.07
C ASP A 219 -22.25 1.62 -16.54
N ARG A 220 -21.93 2.90 -16.82
CA ARG A 220 -20.63 3.31 -17.36
C ARG A 220 -19.47 3.06 -16.39
N PHE A 221 -19.66 3.37 -15.11
CA PHE A 221 -18.61 3.29 -14.10
C PHE A 221 -18.74 2.10 -13.16
N ARG A 222 -19.53 1.09 -13.55
CA ARG A 222 -19.63 -0.16 -12.82
C ARG A 222 -18.26 -0.84 -12.74
N THR A 223 -17.87 -1.29 -11.55
CA THR A 223 -16.58 -1.99 -11.34
C THR A 223 -16.69 -2.94 -10.16
N SER A 224 -16.14 -4.16 -10.24
CA SER A 224 -16.20 -5.09 -9.09
C SER A 224 -15.03 -4.84 -8.15
N LEU A 225 -15.30 -4.31 -6.96
CA LEU A 225 -14.31 -4.03 -5.91
C LEU A 225 -14.15 -5.22 -4.94
N ASP A 226 -14.38 -6.45 -5.42
CA ASP A 226 -14.32 -7.65 -4.59
C ASP A 226 -12.98 -7.78 -3.86
N GLY A 227 -13.02 -7.86 -2.53
CA GLY A 227 -11.82 -7.96 -1.70
C GLY A 227 -11.03 -6.65 -1.56
N VAL A 228 -11.49 -5.54 -2.15
CA VAL A 228 -10.85 -4.23 -2.06
C VAL A 228 -11.44 -3.46 -0.88
N THR A 229 -10.56 -3.06 0.04
CA THR A 229 -10.89 -2.16 1.14
C THR A 229 -10.61 -0.72 0.72
N VAL A 230 -11.63 0.14 0.75
CA VAL A 230 -11.56 1.52 0.29
C VAL A 230 -11.64 2.48 1.48
N LYS A 231 -10.69 3.38 1.59
CA LYS A 231 -10.66 4.47 2.56
C LYS A 231 -10.56 5.82 1.86
N ILE A 232 -11.36 6.76 2.30
CA ILE A 232 -11.40 8.11 1.73
C ILE A 232 -10.73 9.11 2.68
N LEU A 233 -9.85 9.94 2.12
CA LEU A 233 -9.20 11.10 2.73
C LEU A 233 -9.79 12.36 2.07
N ALA A 234 -10.88 12.87 2.62
CA ALA A 234 -11.68 13.90 1.99
C ALA A 234 -11.26 15.30 2.37
N PHE A 235 -11.02 16.17 1.39
CA PHE A 235 -10.88 17.60 1.63
C PHE A 235 -12.20 18.34 1.36
N GLN A 236 -12.48 19.38 2.16
CA GLN A 236 -13.76 20.07 2.09
C GLN A 236 -13.72 21.27 1.14
N ARG A 237 -14.74 21.39 0.29
CA ARG A 237 -15.00 22.62 -0.46
C ARG A 237 -16.05 23.51 0.24
N PRO A 238 -15.87 24.84 0.21
CA PRO A 238 -16.92 25.76 0.63
C PRO A 238 -18.09 25.77 -0.35
N ASN A 239 -19.26 26.23 0.10
CA ASN A 239 -20.43 26.55 -0.72
C ASN A 239 -21.10 25.37 -1.46
N ILE A 240 -20.96 24.15 -0.94
CA ILE A 240 -21.68 22.99 -1.46
C ILE A 240 -23.05 22.86 -0.78
N LYS A 241 -24.07 22.46 -1.55
CA LYS A 241 -25.48 22.39 -1.12
C LYS A 241 -25.81 21.17 -0.24
N PHE A 242 -24.83 20.34 0.07
CA PHE A 242 -24.96 19.11 0.84
C PHE A 242 -23.77 18.97 1.80
N THR A 243 -23.95 18.13 2.83
CA THR A 243 -22.96 17.94 3.88
C THR A 243 -21.89 16.93 3.47
N MET A 244 -20.76 16.92 4.19
CA MET A 244 -19.74 15.87 4.02
C MET A 244 -20.28 14.49 4.42
N GLU A 245 -21.26 14.43 5.33
CA GLU A 245 -21.92 13.19 5.72
C GLU A 245 -22.77 12.63 4.57
N ASP A 246 -23.53 13.49 3.87
CA ASP A 246 -24.27 13.08 2.67
C ASP A 246 -23.33 12.50 1.62
N LEU A 247 -22.17 13.14 1.42
CA LEU A 247 -21.15 12.68 0.48
C LEU A 247 -20.52 11.36 0.93
N ALA A 248 -20.19 11.21 2.21
CA ALA A 248 -19.68 9.96 2.76
C ALA A 248 -20.69 8.81 2.59
N ASN A 249 -21.98 9.08 2.83
CA ASN A 249 -23.06 8.12 2.64
C ASN A 249 -23.26 7.75 1.15
N PHE A 250 -23.12 8.71 0.24
CA PHE A 250 -23.15 8.45 -1.20
C PHE A 250 -22.04 7.49 -1.62
N TRP A 251 -20.79 7.77 -1.24
CA TRP A 251 -19.66 6.93 -1.62
C TRP A 251 -19.64 5.59 -0.90
N ALA A 252 -20.07 5.52 0.35
CA ALA A 252 -20.24 4.25 1.06
C ALA A 252 -21.24 3.34 0.33
N GLN A 253 -22.36 3.89 -0.15
CA GLN A 253 -23.34 3.14 -0.95
C GLN A 253 -22.76 2.73 -2.30
N TRP A 254 -22.06 3.62 -3.00
CA TRP A 254 -21.42 3.29 -4.27
C TRP A 254 -20.38 2.17 -4.15
N ILE A 255 -19.50 2.25 -3.14
CA ILE A 255 -18.47 1.23 -2.88
C ILE A 255 -19.10 -0.11 -2.54
N LYS A 256 -20.08 -0.13 -1.62
CA LYS A 256 -20.79 -1.36 -1.23
C LYS A 256 -21.60 -1.95 -2.38
N GLY A 257 -22.25 -1.12 -3.19
CA GLY A 257 -22.99 -1.54 -4.38
C GLY A 257 -22.10 -2.13 -5.47
N ASN A 258 -20.79 -1.86 -5.42
CA ASN A 258 -19.75 -2.44 -6.26
C ASN A 258 -18.96 -3.54 -5.52
N ASN A 259 -19.51 -4.13 -4.46
CA ASN A 259 -18.92 -5.21 -3.64
C ASN A 259 -17.60 -4.88 -2.90
N GLY A 260 -17.29 -3.59 -2.73
CA GLY A 260 -16.12 -3.15 -1.97
C GLY A 260 -16.39 -3.04 -0.46
N TYR A 261 -15.33 -3.11 0.32
CA TYR A 261 -15.37 -2.84 1.76
C TYR A 261 -15.08 -1.38 2.04
N PHE A 262 -16.03 -0.64 2.62
CA PHE A 262 -15.82 0.74 3.01
C PHE A 262 -15.20 0.84 4.41
N ASP A 263 -13.94 1.24 4.50
CA ASP A 263 -13.19 1.39 5.77
C ASP A 263 -13.49 2.71 6.48
N GLY A 264 -13.80 3.76 5.71
CA GLY A 264 -14.23 5.03 6.29
C GLY A 264 -13.94 6.25 5.43
N PHE A 265 -14.34 7.39 5.98
CA PHE A 265 -14.25 8.71 5.38
C PHE A 265 -13.63 9.67 6.39
N VAL A 266 -12.36 10.01 6.18
CA VAL A 266 -11.60 10.90 7.06
C VAL A 266 -11.64 12.29 6.44
N ARG A 267 -12.22 13.26 7.16
CA ARG A 267 -12.14 14.66 6.76
C ARG A 267 -10.75 15.20 7.12
N LEU A 268 -10.01 15.62 6.10
CA LEU A 268 -8.71 16.26 6.26
C LEU A 268 -8.85 17.64 6.88
N GLU A 269 -7.80 18.05 7.58
CA GLU A 269 -7.72 19.39 8.18
C GLU A 269 -7.59 20.48 7.10
N GLY A 270 -8.08 21.67 7.45
CA GLY A 270 -8.14 22.81 6.53
C GLY A 270 -9.45 22.88 5.73
N ILE A 271 -9.86 24.12 5.46
CA ILE A 271 -10.94 24.44 4.55
C ILE A 271 -10.33 25.36 3.51
N ARG A 272 -10.63 25.10 2.23
CA ARG A 272 -10.25 26.00 1.15
C ARG A 272 -11.02 27.33 1.22
#